data_AF-A0A942AHY2-F1
#
_entry.id   AF-A0A942AHY2-F1
#
_cell.length_a   1.000
_cell.length_b   1.000
_cell.length_c   1.000
_cell.angle_alpha   90.00
_cell.angle_beta   90.00
_cell.angle_gamma   90.00
#
_symmetry.space_group_name_H-M   'P 1'
#
loop_
_entity.id
_entity.type
_entity.pdbx_description
1 polymer ?
#
loop_
_entity_poly.entity_id
_entity_poly.type
_entity_poly.pdbx_seq_one_letter_code
_entity_poly.pdbx_strand_id
1 'polypeptide(L)'
;MKILCAEYNDAGEVAVVPVGDDVLLRNNGDFYIPDYTQQVSGVPQLVVRICKLGKSVGERFAGRYFEEIGVGVRFYADSLEEQLIAKKLPGIMAASFDSSCAISALMGIEETREANYEMKVNGEAVTSGNRQHLPVGIEKLIAFASEFHTLKIGDYLFCGHPFRFRGLRPGDKVQMTLDGKTMLDFRIK
;
A
#
# COMPACT_ATOMS: atom_id res chain seq x y z
N MET A 1 -11.00 9.92 -8.22
CA MET A 1 -10.34 9.22 -7.10
C MET A 1 -8.88 9.06 -7.47
N LYS A 2 -7.95 9.24 -6.54
CA LYS A 2 -6.53 8.91 -6.74
C LYS A 2 -6.06 7.96 -5.64
N ILE A 3 -5.01 7.22 -5.96
CA ILE A 3 -4.33 6.35 -5.00
C ILE A 3 -3.01 7.03 -4.65
N LEU A 4 -2.86 7.41 -3.39
CA LEU A 4 -1.65 8.01 -2.84
C LEU A 4 -0.83 6.89 -2.22
N CYS A 5 0.42 6.75 -2.63
CA CYS A 5 1.28 5.69 -2.12
C CYS A 5 2.51 6.30 -1.44
N ALA A 6 2.71 6.00 -0.16
CA ALA A 6 3.94 6.33 0.53
C ALA A 6 5.06 5.38 0.10
N GLU A 7 6.19 5.94 -0.31
CA GLU A 7 7.42 5.25 -0.72
C GLU A 7 8.54 5.65 0.21
N TYR A 8 9.40 4.69 0.54
CA TYR A 8 10.54 4.91 1.42
C TYR A 8 11.83 4.59 0.69
N ASN A 9 12.86 5.40 0.91
CA ASN A 9 14.23 5.01 0.55
C ASN A 9 14.92 4.29 1.72
N ASP A 10 16.15 3.82 1.49
CA ASP A 10 16.94 3.11 2.51
C ASP A 10 17.31 3.98 3.73
N ALA A 11 17.25 5.31 3.60
CA ALA A 11 17.46 6.25 4.69
C ALA A 11 16.17 6.49 5.53
N GLY A 12 15.05 5.89 5.14
CA GLY A 12 13.75 6.08 5.79
C GLY A 12 13.05 7.39 5.42
N GLU A 13 13.55 8.12 4.42
CA GLU A 13 12.89 9.31 3.89
C GLU A 13 11.68 8.90 3.06
N VAL A 14 10.62 9.71 3.12
CA VAL A 14 9.33 9.37 2.53
C VAL A 14 8.97 10.30 1.37
N ALA A 15 8.44 9.72 0.29
CA ALA A 15 7.72 10.41 -0.76
C ALA A 15 6.27 9.90 -0.79
N VAL A 16 5.31 10.73 -1.16
CA VAL A 16 3.94 10.29 -1.43
C VAL A 16 3.63 10.57 -2.89
N VAL A 17 3.36 9.51 -3.65
CA VAL A 17 3.18 9.59 -5.10
C VAL A 17 1.73 9.25 -5.47
N PRO A 18 1.04 10.09 -6.26
CA PRO A 18 -0.26 9.75 -6.81
C PRO A 18 -0.08 8.79 -8.00
N VAL A 19 -0.86 7.72 -8.01
CA VAL A 19 -0.98 6.80 -9.15
C VAL A 19 -2.44 6.71 -9.61
N GLY A 20 -2.64 6.12 -10.79
CA GLY A 20 -3.97 5.87 -11.36
C GLY A 20 -4.82 4.96 -10.49
N ASP A 21 -6.12 4.86 -10.78
CA ASP A 21 -7.03 3.94 -10.09
C ASP A 21 -7.04 2.52 -10.67
N ASP A 22 -6.54 2.36 -11.89
CA ASP A 22 -6.25 1.09 -12.58
C ASP A 22 -5.29 0.17 -11.81
N VAL A 23 -4.46 0.73 -10.93
CA VAL A 23 -3.55 -0.06 -10.07
C VAL A 23 -4.30 -0.95 -9.07
N LEU A 24 -5.59 -0.73 -8.81
CA LEU A 24 -6.29 -1.41 -7.73
C LEU A 24 -6.73 -2.82 -8.10
N LEU A 25 -6.18 -3.82 -7.42
CA LEU A 25 -6.69 -5.18 -7.38
C LEU A 25 -7.69 -5.31 -6.22
N ARG A 26 -8.97 -5.55 -6.56
CA ARG A 26 -10.10 -5.61 -5.60
C ARG A 26 -10.70 -7.01 -5.50
N ASN A 27 -11.59 -7.19 -4.54
CA ASN A 27 -12.47 -8.36 -4.41
C ASN A 27 -11.73 -9.71 -4.22
N ASN A 28 -10.54 -9.72 -3.62
CA ASN A 28 -9.69 -10.93 -3.55
C ASN A 28 -9.44 -11.56 -4.92
N GLY A 29 -9.34 -10.73 -5.97
CA GLY A 29 -8.87 -11.20 -7.27
C GLY A 29 -7.45 -11.73 -7.17
N ASP A 30 -7.13 -12.73 -7.98
CA ASP A 30 -5.77 -13.21 -8.13
C ASP A 30 -4.90 -12.10 -8.77
N PHE A 31 -3.65 -12.02 -8.35
CA PHE A 31 -2.67 -11.11 -8.95
C PHE A 31 -1.94 -11.84 -10.07
N TYR A 32 -1.98 -11.29 -11.28
CA TYR A 32 -1.28 -11.85 -12.44
C TYR A 32 0.06 -11.13 -12.62
N ILE A 33 1.16 -11.88 -12.61
CA ILE A 33 2.49 -11.33 -12.86
C ILE A 33 2.57 -10.86 -14.33
N PRO A 34 2.89 -9.58 -14.59
CA PRO A 34 3.00 -9.10 -15.96
C PRO A 34 4.17 -9.71 -16.74
N ASP A 35 3.97 -9.96 -18.04
CA ASP A 35 4.98 -10.59 -18.92
C ASP A 35 6.32 -9.82 -19.00
N TYR A 36 6.31 -8.52 -18.72
CA TYR A 36 7.50 -7.67 -18.78
C TYR A 36 8.39 -7.76 -17.53
N THR A 37 8.03 -8.56 -16.53
CA THR A 37 8.86 -8.77 -15.33
C THR A 37 9.02 -10.26 -15.01
N GLN A 38 10.20 -10.62 -14.50
CA GLN A 38 10.49 -11.99 -14.06
C GLN A 38 10.48 -12.12 -12.54
N GLN A 39 10.67 -11.01 -11.84
CA GLN A 39 10.70 -10.94 -10.39
C GLN A 39 9.64 -9.94 -9.93
N VAL A 40 8.90 -10.34 -8.90
CA VAL A 40 7.91 -9.51 -8.24
C VAL A 40 8.14 -9.53 -6.74
N SER A 41 8.01 -8.36 -6.14
CA SER A 41 7.99 -8.18 -4.70
C SER A 41 6.69 -7.50 -4.24
N GLY A 42 6.38 -7.65 -2.97
CA GLY A 42 5.18 -7.10 -2.33
C GLY A 42 5.52 -6.35 -1.05
N VAL A 43 4.95 -5.15 -0.91
CA VAL A 43 4.98 -4.34 0.32
C VAL A 43 3.60 -4.39 0.97
N PRO A 44 3.44 -5.19 2.05
CA PRO A 44 2.23 -5.21 2.86
C PRO A 44 2.12 -3.95 3.71
N GLN A 45 0.93 -3.37 3.76
CA GLN A 45 0.73 -2.06 4.40
C GLN A 45 -0.71 -1.83 4.82
N LEU A 46 -0.89 -0.87 5.74
CA LEU A 46 -2.18 -0.30 6.06
C LEU A 46 -2.64 0.65 4.94
N VAL A 47 -3.95 0.71 4.74
CA VAL A 47 -4.58 1.59 3.76
C VAL A 47 -5.73 2.32 4.44
N VAL A 48 -5.82 3.63 4.25
CA VAL A 48 -6.94 4.45 4.74
C VAL A 48 -7.67 5.12 3.58
N ARG A 49 -8.97 5.37 3.75
CA ARG A 49 -9.77 6.12 2.78
C ARG A 49 -10.01 7.54 3.25
N ILE A 50 -9.70 8.49 2.40
CA ILE A 50 -9.94 9.90 2.65
C ILE A 50 -11.44 10.19 2.62
N CYS A 51 -11.96 10.75 3.71
CA CYS A 51 -13.38 11.09 3.87
C CYS A 51 -13.66 12.61 3.78
N LYS A 52 -12.62 13.45 3.68
CA LYS A 52 -12.77 14.92 3.60
C LYS A 52 -11.87 15.55 2.54
N LEU A 53 -12.35 16.64 1.93
CA LEU A 53 -11.56 17.48 1.04
C LEU A 53 -10.53 18.28 1.86
N GLY A 54 -9.26 18.27 1.46
CA GLY A 54 -8.20 18.99 2.19
C GLY A 54 -6.98 19.32 1.36
N LYS A 55 -6.34 20.45 1.66
CA LYS A 55 -5.05 20.89 1.11
C LYS A 55 -4.29 21.56 2.25
N SER A 56 -2.99 21.29 2.37
CA SER A 56 -2.14 21.84 3.44
C SER A 56 -2.75 21.62 4.84
N VAL A 57 -3.21 20.40 5.09
CA VAL A 57 -3.80 19.96 6.36
C VAL A 57 -2.70 19.83 7.41
N GLY A 58 -2.82 20.55 8.53
CA GLY A 58 -1.91 20.35 9.66
C GLY A 58 -2.09 18.99 10.32
N GLU A 59 -1.00 18.34 10.72
CA GLU A 59 -0.98 16.99 11.32
C GLU A 59 -1.98 16.80 12.48
N ARG A 60 -2.09 17.79 13.38
CA ARG A 60 -3.06 17.78 14.49
C ARG A 60 -4.54 17.65 14.06
N PHE A 61 -4.83 17.88 12.79
CA PHE A 61 -6.17 17.80 12.22
C PHE A 61 -6.37 16.61 11.29
N ALA A 62 -5.28 15.91 10.94
CA ALA A 62 -5.28 14.84 9.94
C ALA A 62 -6.10 13.62 10.35
N GLY A 63 -6.21 13.32 11.65
CA GLY A 63 -7.07 12.25 12.18
C GLY A 63 -8.56 12.41 11.82
N ARG A 64 -8.98 13.59 11.36
CA ARG A 64 -10.37 13.84 10.91
C ARG A 64 -10.60 13.52 9.43
N TYR A 65 -9.57 13.12 8.69
CA TYR A 65 -9.61 12.94 7.23
C TYR A 65 -9.78 11.49 6.79
N PHE A 66 -9.81 10.54 7.73
CA PHE A 66 -10.12 9.14 7.45
C PHE A 66 -10.93 8.57 8.62
N GLU A 67 -11.88 7.70 8.31
CA GLU A 67 -12.74 7.01 9.28
C GLU A 67 -12.72 5.49 9.09
N GLU A 68 -12.00 5.03 8.06
CA GLU A 68 -11.89 3.62 7.69
C GLU A 68 -10.44 3.25 7.41
N ILE A 69 -10.10 2.01 7.77
CA ILE A 69 -8.78 1.43 7.61
C ILE A 69 -8.88 -0.02 7.16
N GLY A 70 -7.90 -0.47 6.40
CA GLY A 70 -7.77 -1.83 5.91
C GLY A 70 -6.31 -2.15 5.62
N VAL A 71 -6.11 -3.20 4.84
CA VAL A 71 -4.78 -3.68 4.47
C VAL A 71 -4.67 -3.81 2.96
N GLY A 72 -3.44 -3.71 2.48
CA GLY A 72 -3.12 -3.89 1.08
C GLY A 72 -1.73 -4.45 0.87
N VAL A 73 -1.48 -4.91 -0.34
CA VAL A 73 -0.15 -5.31 -0.80
C VAL A 73 0.15 -4.51 -2.05
N ARG A 74 1.28 -3.80 -2.05
CA ARG A 74 1.74 -3.07 -3.22
C ARG A 74 2.87 -3.84 -3.90
N PHE A 75 2.65 -4.18 -5.16
CA PHE A 75 3.54 -4.98 -5.96
C PHE A 75 4.51 -4.13 -6.75
N TYR A 76 5.74 -4.64 -6.88
CA TYR A 76 6.79 -4.03 -7.67
C TYR A 76 7.26 -5.04 -8.70
N ALA A 77 7.30 -4.63 -9.95
CA ALA A 77 7.92 -5.37 -11.04
C ALA A 77 9.44 -5.17 -10.94
N ASP A 78 10.11 -5.93 -10.07
CA ASP A 78 11.51 -5.71 -9.67
C ASP A 78 12.45 -5.65 -10.89
N SER A 79 12.28 -6.55 -11.86
CA SER A 79 13.12 -6.57 -13.07
C SER A 79 12.94 -5.30 -13.93
N LEU A 80 11.74 -4.73 -13.95
CA LEU A 80 11.46 -3.46 -14.63
C LEU A 80 12.03 -2.29 -13.84
N GLU A 81 11.91 -2.30 -12.50
CA GLU A 81 12.46 -1.28 -11.61
C GLU A 81 13.97 -1.12 -11.81
N GLU A 82 14.71 -2.24 -11.83
CA GLU A 82 16.15 -2.28 -12.09
C GLU A 82 16.50 -1.67 -13.46
N GLN A 83 15.75 -2.02 -14.51
CA GLN A 83 15.96 -1.48 -15.85
C GLN A 83 15.72 0.03 -15.93
N LEU A 84 14.69 0.53 -15.25
CA LEU A 84 14.36 1.95 -15.20
C LEU A 84 15.45 2.73 -14.47
N ILE A 85 15.90 2.23 -13.31
CA ILE A 85 16.98 2.83 -12.52
C ILE A 85 18.28 2.88 -13.34
N ALA A 86 18.65 1.79 -13.99
CA ALA A 86 19.85 1.72 -14.84
C ALA A 86 19.81 2.74 -15.99
N LYS A 87 18.62 3.02 -16.53
CA LYS A 87 18.38 4.03 -17.57
C LYS A 87 18.18 5.45 -17.04
N LYS A 88 18.22 5.66 -15.71
CA LYS A 88 17.90 6.93 -15.05
C LYS A 88 16.48 7.45 -15.38
N LEU A 89 15.54 6.52 -15.55
CA LEU A 89 14.13 6.81 -15.75
C LEU A 89 13.35 6.68 -14.43
N PRO A 90 12.14 7.26 -14.32
CA PRO A 90 11.33 7.16 -13.10
C PRO A 90 10.99 5.71 -12.74
N GLY A 91 11.58 5.20 -11.66
CA GLY A 91 11.36 3.82 -11.18
C GLY A 91 9.92 3.52 -10.76
N ILE A 92 9.14 4.55 -10.43
CA ILE A 92 7.72 4.42 -10.01
C ILE A 92 6.86 3.69 -11.04
N MET A 93 7.23 3.71 -12.32
CA MET A 93 6.54 2.95 -13.37
C MET A 93 6.49 1.45 -13.04
N ALA A 94 7.50 0.91 -12.35
CA ALA A 94 7.53 -0.48 -11.89
C ALA A 94 6.60 -0.78 -10.71
N ALA A 95 5.85 0.21 -10.20
CA ALA A 95 4.92 0.05 -9.07
C ALA A 95 3.57 0.75 -9.30
N SER A 96 3.29 1.17 -10.55
CA SER A 96 2.09 1.93 -10.95
C SER A 96 1.43 1.34 -12.20
N PHE A 97 1.53 0.01 -12.37
CA PHE A 97 0.88 -0.74 -13.42
C PHE A 97 -0.46 -1.31 -12.94
N ASP A 98 -1.31 -1.76 -13.87
CA ASP A 98 -2.61 -2.34 -13.58
C ASP A 98 -2.53 -3.41 -12.47
N SER A 99 -3.46 -3.35 -11.50
CA SER A 99 -3.51 -4.30 -10.38
C SER A 99 -2.25 -4.37 -9.49
N SER A 100 -1.33 -3.39 -9.55
CA SER A 100 -0.15 -3.32 -8.69
C SER A 100 -0.43 -3.03 -7.20
N CYS A 101 -1.68 -2.78 -6.82
CA CYS A 101 -2.10 -2.49 -5.45
C CYS A 101 -3.32 -3.36 -5.07
N ALA A 102 -3.08 -4.50 -4.41
CA ALA A 102 -4.15 -5.25 -3.77
C ALA A 102 -4.70 -4.48 -2.56
N ILE A 103 -6.02 -4.41 -2.44
CA ILE A 103 -6.69 -3.69 -1.35
C ILE A 103 -7.87 -4.50 -0.79
N SER A 104 -7.95 -4.59 0.53
CA SER A 104 -9.08 -5.21 1.21
C SER A 104 -10.33 -4.32 1.20
N ALA A 105 -11.47 -4.88 1.60
CA ALA A 105 -12.52 -4.04 2.18
C ALA A 105 -11.96 -3.29 3.40
N LEU A 106 -12.39 -2.06 3.62
CA LEU A 106 -12.01 -1.29 4.80
C LEU A 106 -13.03 -1.51 5.93
N MET A 107 -12.59 -1.36 7.16
CA MET A 107 -13.41 -1.40 8.38
C MET A 107 -13.41 -0.02 9.03
N GLY A 108 -14.45 0.32 9.78
CA GLY A 108 -14.44 1.55 10.57
C GLY A 108 -13.30 1.53 11.59
N ILE A 109 -12.66 2.68 11.83
CA ILE A 109 -11.57 2.77 12.81
C ILE A 109 -12.03 2.33 14.21
N GLU A 110 -13.29 2.61 14.56
CA GLU A 110 -13.89 2.21 15.84
C GLU A 110 -14.03 0.67 15.97
N GLU A 111 -14.02 -0.06 14.85
CA GLU A 111 -14.04 -1.53 14.83
C GLU A 111 -12.64 -2.14 14.88
N THR A 112 -11.61 -1.33 14.62
CA THR A 112 -10.21 -1.75 14.69
C THR A 112 -9.63 -1.41 16.05
N ARG A 113 -9.11 -2.40 16.76
CA ARG A 113 -8.54 -2.20 18.10
C ARG A 113 -7.21 -1.50 18.01
N GLU A 114 -6.24 -2.20 17.45
CA GLU A 114 -4.84 -1.79 17.40
C GLU A 114 -4.35 -1.64 15.95
N ALA A 115 -5.15 -2.11 14.98
CA ALA A 115 -4.77 -2.22 13.59
C ALA A 115 -3.44 -2.97 13.40
N ASN A 116 -3.34 -4.12 14.09
CA ASN A 116 -2.27 -5.08 13.87
C ASN A 116 -2.48 -5.76 12.51
N TYR A 117 -1.50 -5.69 11.62
CA TYR A 117 -1.57 -6.36 10.33
C TYR A 117 -0.48 -7.42 10.20
N GLU A 118 -0.78 -8.47 9.46
CA GLU A 118 0.18 -9.55 9.18
C GLU A 118 0.02 -9.99 7.73
N MET A 119 1.14 -10.25 7.05
CA MET A 119 1.17 -10.89 5.75
C MET A 119 1.66 -12.32 5.91
N LYS A 120 0.96 -13.26 5.27
CA LYS A 120 1.42 -14.63 5.08
C LYS A 120 1.61 -14.95 3.62
N VAL A 121 2.63 -15.75 3.34
CA VAL A 121 2.85 -16.37 2.04
C VAL A 121 2.90 -17.89 2.25
N ASN A 122 2.03 -18.62 1.57
CA ASN A 122 1.91 -20.08 1.70
C ASN A 122 1.69 -20.57 3.14
N GLY A 123 1.00 -19.75 3.96
CA GLY A 123 0.71 -20.04 5.36
C GLY A 123 1.79 -19.61 6.36
N GLU A 124 2.97 -19.20 5.88
CA GLU A 124 4.06 -18.71 6.72
C GLU A 124 3.98 -17.20 6.89
N ALA A 125 4.07 -16.70 8.13
CA ALA A 125 4.10 -15.28 8.41
C ALA A 125 5.42 -14.67 7.93
N VAL A 126 5.34 -13.70 7.01
CA VAL A 126 6.51 -13.03 6.43
C VAL A 126 6.73 -11.64 7.01
N THR A 127 5.68 -11.02 7.55
CA THR A 127 5.78 -9.77 8.30
C THR A 127 4.56 -9.54 9.17
N SER A 128 4.74 -8.71 10.20
CA SER A 128 3.70 -8.20 11.07
C SER A 128 3.99 -6.74 11.40
N GLY A 129 2.96 -5.93 11.56
CA GLY A 129 3.09 -4.54 11.97
C GLY A 129 1.86 -4.04 12.72
N ASN A 130 1.95 -2.80 13.19
CA ASN A 130 0.91 -2.13 13.96
C ASN A 130 0.89 -0.64 13.59
N ARG A 131 -0.27 0.01 13.60
CA ARG A 131 -0.38 1.42 13.18
C ARG A 131 0.51 2.38 14.00
N GLN A 132 0.74 2.08 15.28
CA GLN A 132 1.54 2.88 16.20
C GLN A 132 3.05 2.78 15.89
N HIS A 133 3.46 1.73 15.18
CA HIS A 133 4.86 1.45 14.82
C HIS A 133 5.14 1.63 13.33
N LEU A 134 4.28 2.37 12.62
CA LEU A 134 4.57 2.74 11.24
C LEU A 134 5.83 3.62 11.18
N PRO A 135 6.66 3.50 10.14
CA PRO A 135 7.82 4.38 9.93
C PRO A 135 7.43 5.85 9.93
N VAL A 136 6.27 6.18 9.35
CA VAL A 136 5.62 7.49 9.44
C VAL A 136 4.15 7.26 9.75
N GLY A 137 3.65 7.88 10.82
CA GLY A 137 2.25 7.78 11.23
C GLY A 137 1.28 8.27 10.15
N ILE A 138 0.07 7.71 10.14
CA ILE A 138 -0.97 7.99 9.14
C ILE A 138 -1.29 9.49 9.08
N GLU A 139 -1.43 10.14 10.24
CA GLU A 139 -1.73 11.56 10.38
C GLU A 139 -0.65 12.43 9.74
N LYS A 140 0.63 12.06 9.95
CA LYS A 140 1.77 12.75 9.37
C LYS A 140 1.85 12.54 7.86
N LEU A 141 1.54 11.33 7.37
CA LEU A 141 1.44 11.06 5.93
C LEU A 141 0.32 11.87 5.26
N ILE A 142 -0.85 11.97 5.89
CA ILE A 142 -1.97 12.78 5.39
C ILE A 142 -1.58 14.25 5.31
N ALA A 143 -0.96 14.78 6.38
CA ALA A 143 -0.47 16.16 6.39
C ALA A 143 0.53 16.40 5.27
N PHE A 144 1.57 15.58 5.20
CA PHE A 144 2.61 15.65 4.17
C PHE A 144 2.04 15.55 2.74
N ALA A 145 1.22 14.53 2.47
CA ALA A 145 0.60 14.34 1.15
C ALA A 145 -0.25 15.55 0.75
N SER A 146 -0.93 16.17 1.72
CA SER A 146 -1.80 17.32 1.48
C SER A 146 -1.04 18.60 1.11
N GLU A 147 0.26 18.70 1.42
CA GLU A 147 1.12 19.82 0.99
C GLU A 147 1.28 19.84 -0.53
N PHE A 148 1.30 18.67 -1.17
CA PHE A 148 1.51 18.51 -2.61
C PHE A 148 0.22 18.24 -3.37
N HIS A 149 -0.71 17.47 -2.79
CA HIS A 149 -1.94 17.05 -3.44
C HIS A 149 -3.17 17.49 -2.66
N THR A 150 -4.17 18.06 -3.34
CA THR A 150 -5.49 18.23 -2.71
C THR A 150 -6.12 16.86 -2.47
N LEU A 151 -6.27 16.45 -1.22
CA LEU A 151 -6.98 15.22 -0.82
C LEU A 151 -8.46 15.35 -1.17
N LYS A 152 -9.04 14.33 -1.79
CA LYS A 152 -10.46 14.27 -2.18
C LYS A 152 -11.14 13.09 -1.50
N ILE A 153 -12.44 13.23 -1.28
CA ILE A 153 -13.28 12.15 -0.78
C ILE A 153 -13.15 10.94 -1.71
N GLY A 154 -12.90 9.77 -1.12
CA GLY A 154 -12.74 8.50 -1.83
C GLY A 154 -11.33 8.19 -2.28
N ASP A 155 -10.37 9.10 -2.13
CA ASP A 155 -8.95 8.77 -2.35
C ASP A 155 -8.48 7.73 -1.32
N TYR A 156 -7.56 6.87 -1.73
CA TYR A 156 -6.90 5.94 -0.81
C TYR A 156 -5.48 6.40 -0.53
N LEU A 157 -5.01 6.19 0.69
CA LEU A 157 -3.62 6.37 1.09
C LEU A 157 -3.05 5.04 1.57
N PHE A 158 -2.11 4.52 0.79
CA PHE A 158 -1.28 3.36 1.09
C PHE A 158 -0.11 3.85 1.93
N CYS A 159 -0.04 3.42 3.20
CA CYS A 159 0.84 4.01 4.21
C CYS A 159 2.30 3.59 4.12
N GLY A 160 2.65 2.70 3.17
CA GLY A 160 3.99 2.25 2.85
C GLY A 160 4.74 1.57 3.99
N HIS A 161 5.83 0.88 3.66
CA HIS A 161 6.75 0.29 4.62
C HIS A 161 8.10 0.01 3.94
N PRO A 162 9.26 0.20 4.61
CA PRO A 162 10.58 -0.15 4.05
C PRO A 162 10.74 -1.66 3.77
N PHE A 163 10.12 -2.50 4.60
CA PHE A 163 10.05 -3.95 4.36
C PHE A 163 9.35 -4.27 3.03
N ARG A 164 10.02 -5.07 2.21
CA ARG A 164 9.54 -5.56 0.92
C ARG A 164 9.81 -7.07 0.86
N PHE A 165 8.74 -7.87 0.76
CA PHE A 165 8.86 -9.31 0.56
C PHE A 165 9.19 -9.59 -0.91
N ARG A 166 10.34 -10.20 -1.18
CA ARG A 166 10.83 -10.48 -2.53
C ARG A 166 10.57 -11.93 -2.94
N GLY A 167 10.39 -12.15 -4.23
CA GLY A 167 10.35 -13.49 -4.81
C GLY A 167 8.97 -14.15 -4.76
N LEU A 168 7.89 -13.35 -4.91
CA LEU A 168 6.55 -13.87 -5.17
C LEU A 168 6.53 -14.59 -6.53
N ARG A 169 5.92 -15.78 -6.57
CA ARG A 169 5.93 -16.66 -7.74
C ARG A 169 4.52 -17.15 -8.09
N PRO A 170 4.25 -17.49 -9.36
CA PRO A 170 3.01 -18.15 -9.72
C PRO A 170 2.74 -19.37 -8.85
N GLY A 171 1.53 -19.46 -8.32
CA GLY A 171 1.09 -20.51 -7.39
C GLY A 171 1.15 -20.12 -5.91
N ASP A 172 1.88 -19.07 -5.53
CA ASP A 172 1.92 -18.59 -4.16
C ASP A 172 0.54 -18.13 -3.68
N LYS A 173 0.21 -18.45 -2.44
CA LYS A 173 -0.98 -17.96 -1.75
C LYS A 173 -0.59 -16.81 -0.83
N VAL A 174 -1.15 -15.62 -1.06
CA VAL A 174 -0.93 -14.44 -0.23
C VAL A 174 -2.16 -14.18 0.63
N GLN A 175 -1.95 -14.00 1.93
CA GLN A 175 -2.99 -13.61 2.87
C GLN A 175 -2.57 -12.39 3.66
N MET A 176 -3.50 -11.45 3.86
CA MET A 176 -3.32 -10.33 4.79
C MET A 176 -4.38 -10.38 5.88
N THR A 177 -3.98 -10.14 7.12
CA THR A 177 -4.90 -10.01 8.25
C THR A 177 -4.87 -8.62 8.84
N LEU A 178 -5.98 -8.21 9.46
CA LEU A 178 -6.11 -6.99 10.27
C LEU A 178 -6.80 -7.35 11.58
N ASP A 179 -6.13 -7.11 12.71
CA ASP A 179 -6.54 -7.53 14.06
C ASP A 179 -6.97 -9.01 14.12
N GLY A 180 -6.22 -9.87 13.42
CA GLY A 180 -6.44 -11.32 13.36
C GLY A 180 -7.54 -11.76 12.39
N LYS A 181 -8.32 -10.84 11.81
CA LYS A 181 -9.31 -11.15 10.77
C LYS A 181 -8.63 -11.23 9.41
N THR A 182 -8.88 -12.28 8.64
CA THR A 182 -8.39 -12.35 7.25
C THR A 182 -9.15 -11.34 6.39
N MET A 183 -8.41 -10.44 5.75
CA MET A 183 -8.92 -9.33 4.95
C MET A 183 -8.61 -9.50 3.46
N LEU A 184 -7.45 -10.08 3.14
CA LEU A 184 -7.09 -10.52 1.80
C LEU A 184 -6.70 -12.00 1.79
N ASP A 185 -7.12 -12.71 0.75
CA ASP A 185 -6.76 -14.10 0.48
C ASP A 185 -6.88 -14.34 -1.03
N PHE A 186 -5.74 -14.39 -1.73
CA PHE A 186 -5.68 -14.55 -3.19
C PHE A 186 -4.42 -15.32 -3.61
N ARG A 187 -4.37 -15.72 -4.88
CA ARG A 187 -3.19 -16.38 -5.46
C ARG A 187 -2.42 -15.44 -6.39
N ILE A 188 -1.12 -15.71 -6.48
CA ILE A 188 -0.26 -15.20 -7.54
C ILE A 188 -0.40 -16.13 -8.76
N LYS A 189 -0.61 -15.56 -9.93
CA LYS A 189 -0.78 -16.26 -11.21
C LYS A 189 0.20 -15.77 -12.26
#